data_AF-A0A1U7DH32-F1
#
_entry.id   AF-A0A1U7DH32-F1
#
_cell.length_a   1.000
_cell.length_b   1.000
_cell.length_c   1.000
_cell.angle_alpha   90.00
_cell.angle_beta   90.00
_cell.angle_gamma   90.00
#
_symmetry.space_group_name_H-M   'P 1'
#
loop_
_entity.id
_entity.type
_entity.pdbx_description
1 polymer ?
#
loop_
_entity_poly.entity_id
_entity_poly.type
_entity_poly.pdbx_seq_one_letter_code
_entity_poly.pdbx_strand_id
1 'polypeptide(L)' 'MADIFDQDRIFFPEDPELRVLGSVEKLAQWRHRNRGPAFIRIGRRIAYHGTDLNAYLNAQRVDPNGEAA' A
#
# COMPACT_ATOMS: atom_id res chain seq x y z
N MET A 1 -2.20 1.47 16.41
CA MET A 1 -1.89 1.54 14.97
C MET A 1 -3.20 1.34 14.23
N ALA A 2 -3.55 2.19 13.25
CA ALA A 2 -4.79 2.03 12.50
C ALA A 2 -4.53 1.01 11.38
N ASP A 3 -5.21 -0.13 11.45
CA ASP A 3 -5.12 -1.20 10.46
C ASP A 3 -6.31 -1.02 9.51
N ILE A 4 -6.03 -0.52 8.29
CA ILE A 4 -7.06 -0.17 7.31
C ILE A 4 -7.45 -1.39 6.47
N PHE A 5 -6.48 -2.28 6.24
CA PHE A 5 -6.65 -3.49 5.45
C PHE A 5 -6.66 -4.73 6.36
N ASP A 6 -7.48 -5.74 6.04
CA ASP A 6 -7.38 -7.03 6.71
C ASP A 6 -6.00 -7.66 6.50
N GLN A 7 -5.31 -8.04 7.59
CA GLN A 7 -3.90 -8.41 7.56
C GLN A 7 -3.60 -9.73 6.84
N ASP A 8 -4.55 -10.67 6.84
CA ASP A 8 -4.42 -12.03 6.27
C ASP A 8 -4.90 -12.07 4.81
N ARG A 9 -5.61 -11.03 4.36
CA ARG A 9 -6.11 -10.93 2.99
C ARG A 9 -5.05 -10.44 2.00
N ILE A 10 -5.15 -11.01 0.79
CA ILE A 10 -4.47 -10.53 -0.41
C ILE A 10 -5.37 -9.59 -1.19
N PHE A 11 -4.82 -8.44 -1.56
CA PHE A 11 -5.46 -7.41 -2.36
C PHE A 11 -4.79 -7.29 -3.73
N PHE A 12 -5.58 -7.07 -4.76
CA PHE A 12 -5.15 -6.78 -6.11
C PHE A 12 -5.34 -5.28 -6.40
N PRO A 13 -4.60 -4.71 -7.37
CA PRO A 13 -4.75 -3.31 -7.74
C PRO A 13 -6.17 -2.89 -8.12
N GLU A 14 -6.98 -3.83 -8.61
CA GLU A 14 -8.37 -3.63 -9.01
C GLU A 14 -9.37 -3.66 -7.83
N ASP A 15 -8.96 -4.14 -6.65
CA ASP A 15 -9.83 -4.16 -5.47
C ASP A 15 -10.22 -2.72 -5.07
N PRO A 16 -11.51 -2.49 -4.74
CA PRO A 16 -11.99 -1.15 -4.41
C PRO A 16 -11.30 -0.57 -3.15
N GLU A 17 -10.87 -1.42 -2.23
CA GLU A 17 -10.14 -1.05 -1.02
C GLU A 17 -8.80 -0.37 -1.33
N LEU A 18 -8.13 -0.74 -2.43
CA LEU A 18 -6.84 -0.14 -2.81
C LEU A 18 -6.98 1.29 -3.35
N ARG A 19 -8.19 1.76 -3.63
CA ARG A 19 -8.45 3.14 -4.06
C ARG A 19 -8.01 4.19 -3.03
N VAL A 20 -7.90 3.82 -1.75
CA VAL A 20 -7.37 4.70 -0.70
C VAL A 20 -5.93 5.13 -0.97
N LEU A 21 -5.14 4.29 -1.63
CA LEU A 21 -3.76 4.60 -2.06
C LEU A 21 -3.75 5.35 -3.40
N GLY A 22 -4.74 5.03 -4.25
CA GLY A 22 -5.10 5.74 -5.48
C GLY A 22 -5.46 4.77 -6.60
N SER A 23 -5.52 5.29 -7.83
CA SER A 23 -5.91 4.51 -9.02
C SER A 23 -4.93 3.37 -9.33
N VAL A 24 -5.40 2.34 -10.03
CA VAL A 24 -4.58 1.21 -10.52
C VAL A 24 -3.33 1.70 -11.27
N GLU A 25 -3.49 2.72 -12.11
CA GLU A 25 -2.42 3.36 -12.88
C GLU A 25 -1.38 4.03 -11.98
N LYS A 26 -1.81 4.70 -10.90
CA LYS A 26 -0.92 5.31 -9.91
C LYS A 26 -0.09 4.23 -9.21
N LEU A 27 -0.73 3.13 -8.82
CA LEU A 27 -0.03 1.98 -8.22
C LEU A 27 0.96 1.35 -9.22
N ALA A 28 0.62 1.28 -10.51
CA ALA A 28 1.54 0.82 -11.54
C ALA A 28 2.76 1.74 -11.70
N GLN A 29 2.55 3.05 -11.72
CA GLN A 29 3.64 4.03 -11.75
C GLN A 29 4.52 3.94 -10.50
N TRP A 30 3.94 3.76 -9.32
CA TRP A 30 4.69 3.57 -8.08
C TRP A 30 5.61 2.35 -8.16
N ARG A 31 5.10 1.20 -8.60
CA ARG A 31 5.92 -0.01 -8.79
C ARG A 31 7.03 0.20 -9.80
N HIS A 32 6.75 0.85 -10.92
CA HIS A 32 7.77 1.16 -11.93
C HIS A 32 8.89 2.05 -11.37
N ARG A 33 8.55 2.96 -10.45
CA ARG A 33 9.51 3.87 -9.79
C ARG A 33 10.09 3.30 -8.49
N ASN A 34 9.85 2.04 -8.15
CA ASN A 34 10.23 1.41 -6.88
C ASN A 34 9.77 2.23 -5.65
N ARG A 35 8.53 2.71 -5.68
CA ARG A 35 7.86 3.44 -4.59
C ARG A 35 6.59 2.71 -4.15
N GLY A 36 6.06 3.09 -3.00
CA GLY A 36 4.79 2.58 -2.47
C GLY A 36 4.94 1.35 -1.57
N PRO A 37 3.81 0.69 -1.24
CA PRO A 37 3.83 -0.52 -0.42
C PRO A 37 4.53 -1.69 -1.14
N ALA A 38 5.06 -2.62 -0.34
CA ALA A 38 5.61 -3.86 -0.85
C ALA A 38 4.54 -4.63 -1.63
N PHE A 39 4.95 -5.31 -2.70
CA PHE A 39 4.05 -6.03 -3.59
C PHE A 39 4.59 -7.42 -3.91
N ILE A 40 3.67 -8.35 -4.12
CA ILE A 40 3.95 -9.71 -4.56
C ILE A 40 3.73 -9.77 -6.07
N ARG A 41 4.76 -10.23 -6.81
CA ARG A 41 4.64 -10.47 -8.25
C ARG A 41 4.27 -11.94 -8.49
N ILE A 42 3.07 -12.18 -9.03
CA ILE A 42 2.54 -13.50 -9.35
C ILE A 42 2.44 -13.61 -10.87
N GLY A 43 3.57 -13.91 -11.51
CA GLY A 43 3.68 -13.86 -12.97
C GLY A 43 3.40 -12.46 -13.51
N ARG A 44 2.32 -12.31 -14.29
CA ARG A 44 1.85 -11.00 -14.81
C ARG A 44 0.93 -10.25 -13.84
N ARG A 45 0.48 -10.89 -12.75
CA ARG A 45 -0.39 -10.28 -11.74
C ARG A 45 0.45 -9.66 -10.62
N ILE A 46 -0.11 -8.61 -10.04
CA ILE A 46 0.44 -7.93 -8.86
C ILE A 46 -0.57 -8.08 -7.74
N ALA A 47 -0.07 -8.38 -6.56
CA ALA A 47 -0.84 -8.51 -5.34
C ALA A 47 -0.16 -7.75 -4.20
N TYR A 48 -0.92 -7.46 -3.15
CA TYR A 48 -0.51 -6.78 -1.95
C TYR A 48 -1.00 -7.59 -0.75
N HIS A 49 -0.14 -7.84 0.22
CA HIS A 49 -0.56 -8.44 1.49
C HIS A 49 -1.08 -7.33 2.40
N GLY A 50 -2.19 -7.56 3.10
CA GLY A 50 -2.77 -6.54 4.00
C GLY A 50 -1.76 -6.03 5.03
N THR A 51 -0.96 -6.93 5.60
CA THR A 51 0.12 -6.56 6.53
C THR A 51 1.11 -5.55 5.92
N ASP A 52 1.53 -5.75 4.66
CA ASP A 52 2.47 -4.85 3.98
C ASP A 52 1.83 -3.49 3.68
N LEU A 53 0.55 -3.47 3.33
CA LEU A 53 -0.21 -2.24 3.10
C LEU A 53 -0.31 -1.41 4.38
N ASN A 54 -0.68 -2.06 5.49
CA ASN A 54 -0.75 -1.39 6.78
C ASN A 54 0.64 -0.93 7.24
N ALA A 55 1.69 -1.74 7.07
CA ALA A 55 3.07 -1.36 7.39
C ALA A 55 3.51 -0.11 6.61
N TYR A 56 3.20 -0.04 5.31
CA TYR A 56 3.48 1.13 4.49
C TYR A 56 2.75 2.37 4.98
N LEU A 57 1.44 2.29 5.22
CA LEU A 57 0.65 3.42 5.72
C LEU A 57 1.18 3.94 7.06
N ASN A 58 1.59 3.02 7.92
CA ASN A 58 2.20 3.33 9.20
C ASN A 58 3.55 4.03 9.08
N ALA A 59 4.39 3.62 8.14
CA ALA A 59 5.64 4.31 7.83
C ALA A 59 5.44 5.69 7.17
N GLN A 60 4.28 5.94 6.58
CA GLN A 60 3.89 7.23 5.99
C GLN A 60 3.09 8.11 6.95
N ARG A 61 2.83 7.65 8.18
CA ARG A 61 2.10 8.43 9.18
C ARG A 61 2.94 9.63 9.60
N VAL A 62 2.39 10.83 9.40
CA VAL A 62 2.95 12.08 9.92
C VAL A 62 2.22 12.43 11.20
N ASP A 63 2.95 12.62 12.30
CA ASP A 63 2.39 13.16 13.53
C ASP A 63 2.49 14.70 13.47
N PRO A 64 1.37 15.44 13.44
CA PRO A 64 1.40 16.89 13.31
C PRO A 64 1.99 17.62 14.53
N ASN A 65 2.11 16.94 15.68
CA ASN A 65 2.70 17.49 16.90
C ASN A 65 4.14 16.99 17.14
N GLY A 66 4.65 16.09 16.31
CA GLY A 66 6.04 15.66 16.35
C GLY A 66 6.90 16.65 15.57
N GLU A 67 7.78 17.37 16.27
CA GLU A 67 8.82 18.20 15.67
C GLU A 67 9.51 17.46 14.51
N ALA A 68 9.45 18.06 13.32
CA ALA A 68 10.33 17.69 12.22
C ALA A 68 11.77 18.08 12.63
N ALA A 69 12.63 17.09 12.84
CA ALA A 69 14.08 17.27 12.87
C ALA A 69 14.64 17.22 11.45
#